data_AF-A0A5A5R4A9-F1
#
_entry.id   AF-A0A5A5R4A9-F1
#
_cell.length_a   1.000
_cell.length_b   1.000
_cell.length_c   1.000
_cell.angle_alpha   90.00
_cell.angle_beta   90.00
_cell.angle_gamma   90.00
#
_symmetry.space_group_name_H-M   'P 1'
#
loop_
_entity.id
_entity.type
_entity.pdbx_description
1 polymer ?
#
loop_
_entity_poly.entity_id
_entity_poly.type
_entity_poly.pdbx_seq_one_letter_code
_entity_poly.pdbx_strand_id
1 'polypeptide(L)'
;MASGAALVVSVITDASLATILIYLGAFAGFLAVSKWLRSSHTERKIIRVKAITGMSAGVIATGAYDLSRLLIVKLFNIPLNPFKAIPVFGQLIIGANSPESAVLIWGILYHLLNGILFAVAYCFLFGNRNWKWGIAWAIASPNSDIGKRFSPFLVRYKLGEPR
;
A
#
# COMPACT_ATOMS: atom_id res chain seq x y z
N MET A 1 -6.43 -0.57 2.69
CA MET A 1 -6.29 0.10 4.00
C MET A 1 -5.43 -0.73 4.95
N ALA A 2 -5.75 -2.02 5.18
CA ALA A 2 -5.02 -2.87 6.13
C ALA A 2 -3.50 -2.95 5.87
N SER A 3 -3.06 -3.05 4.61
CA SER A 3 -1.63 -3.05 4.25
C SER A 3 -0.91 -1.74 4.62
N GLY A 4 -1.51 -0.60 4.30
CA GLY A 4 -0.93 0.71 4.65
C GLY A 4 -0.84 0.92 6.16
N ALA A 5 -1.87 0.51 6.90
CA ALA A 5 -1.83 0.50 8.36
C ALA A 5 -0.75 -0.46 8.89
N ALA A 6 -0.60 -1.64 8.27
CA ALA A 6 0.43 -2.61 8.64
C ALA A 6 1.85 -2.04 8.48
N LEU A 7 2.10 -1.30 7.39
CA LEU A 7 3.37 -0.62 7.17
C LEU A 7 3.65 0.45 8.21
N VAL A 8 2.67 1.30 8.52
CA VAL A 8 2.82 2.34 9.55
C VAL A 8 3.13 1.72 10.91
N VAL A 9 2.40 0.67 11.31
CA VAL A 9 2.65 -0.04 12.56
C VAL A 9 4.05 -0.67 12.54
N SER A 10 4.41 -1.39 11.47
CA SER A 10 5.72 -2.03 11.34
C SER A 10 6.88 -1.03 11.48
N VAL A 11 6.75 0.15 10.87
CA VAL A 11 7.78 1.21 10.96
C VAL A 11 7.83 1.86 12.35
N ILE A 12 6.71 1.95 13.07
CA ILE A 12 6.66 2.55 14.41
C ILE A 12 7.14 1.57 15.48
N THR A 13 6.84 0.28 15.34
CA THR A 13 7.10 -0.73 16.37
C THR A 13 8.31 -1.60 16.08
N ASP A 14 8.96 -1.42 14.93
CA ASP A 14 10.00 -2.30 14.37
C ASP A 14 9.56 -3.78 14.29
N ALA A 15 8.25 -4.05 14.33
CA ALA A 15 7.71 -5.40 14.22
C ALA A 15 7.65 -5.85 12.76
N SER A 16 7.71 -7.17 12.56
CA SER A 16 7.63 -7.78 11.22
C SER A 16 6.35 -7.35 10.49
N LEU A 17 6.54 -6.79 9.29
CA LEU A 17 5.42 -6.41 8.42
C LEU A 17 4.60 -7.63 8.03
N ALA A 18 5.25 -8.79 7.83
CA ALA A 18 4.56 -10.04 7.52
C ALA A 18 3.56 -10.42 8.62
N THR A 19 3.99 -10.38 9.88
CA THR A 19 3.14 -10.70 11.03
C THR A 19 1.96 -9.75 11.13
N ILE A 20 2.18 -8.44 10.99
CA ILE A 20 1.11 -7.45 11.06
C ILE A 20 0.12 -7.61 9.89
N LEU A 21 0.62 -7.89 8.68
CA LEU A 21 -0.20 -8.18 7.51
C LEU A 21 -1.08 -9.42 7.72
N ILE A 22 -0.56 -10.48 8.35
CA ILE A 22 -1.33 -11.68 8.66
C ILE A 22 -2.47 -11.33 9.62
N TYR A 23 -2.18 -10.65 10.74
CA TYR A 23 -3.23 -10.33 11.73
C TYR A 23 -4.28 -9.35 11.19
N LEU A 24 -3.86 -8.24 10.58
CA LEU A 24 -4.79 -7.27 10.01
C LEU A 24 -5.54 -7.84 8.80
N GLY A 25 -4.88 -8.66 7.99
CA GLY A 25 -5.48 -9.37 6.85
C GLY A 25 -6.52 -10.39 7.31
N ALA A 26 -6.22 -11.20 8.32
CA ALA A 26 -7.16 -12.15 8.90
C ALA A 26 -8.37 -11.44 9.52
N PHE A 27 -8.15 -10.35 10.26
CA PHE A 27 -9.23 -9.55 10.84
C PHE A 27 -10.11 -8.92 9.75
N ALA A 28 -9.52 -8.28 8.74
CA ALA A 28 -10.26 -7.70 7.62
C ALA A 28 -11.02 -8.78 6.82
N GLY A 29 -10.40 -9.94 6.60
CA GLY A 29 -11.00 -11.10 5.94
C GLY A 29 -12.20 -11.63 6.72
N PHE A 30 -12.08 -11.78 8.04
CA PHE A 30 -13.18 -12.17 8.92
C PHE A 30 -14.36 -11.20 8.82
N LEU A 31 -14.12 -9.89 8.85
CA LEU A 31 -15.17 -8.88 8.69
C LEU A 31 -15.82 -8.94 7.31
N ALA A 32 -15.02 -9.12 6.25
CA ALA A 32 -15.51 -9.23 4.89
C ALA A 32 -16.38 -10.47 4.69
N VAL A 33 -15.94 -11.64 5.17
CA VAL A 33 -16.70 -12.90 5.13
C VAL A 33 -17.98 -12.78 5.97
N SER A 34 -17.89 -12.23 7.19
CA SER A 34 -19.05 -12.03 8.06
C SER A 34 -20.10 -11.14 7.41
N LYS A 35 -19.69 -10.02 6.79
CA LYS A 35 -20.61 -9.16 6.03
C LYS A 35 -21.16 -9.89 4.81
N TRP A 36 -20.36 -10.63 4.06
CA TRP A 36 -20.80 -11.38 2.88
C TRP A 36 -21.88 -12.41 3.21
N LEU A 37 -21.67 -13.19 4.27
CA LEU A 37 -22.61 -14.22 4.73
C LEU A 37 -23.97 -13.61 5.12
N ARG A 38 -23.96 -12.43 5.74
CA ARG A 38 -25.17 -11.68 6.14
C ARG A 38 -25.79 -10.82 5.04
N SER A 39 -25.17 -10.73 3.87
CA SER A 39 -25.62 -9.87 2.78
C SER A 39 -26.64 -10.60 1.87
N SER A 40 -27.65 -9.86 1.44
CA SER A 40 -28.60 -10.26 0.40
C SER A 40 -27.92 -10.49 -0.97
N HIS A 41 -28.60 -11.14 -1.91
CA HIS A 41 -28.06 -11.37 -3.25
C HIS A 41 -27.69 -10.06 -3.97
N THR A 42 -28.52 -9.03 -3.83
CA THR A 42 -28.28 -7.68 -4.39
C THR A 42 -27.06 -7.03 -3.77
N GLU A 43 -26.91 -7.05 -2.45
CA GLU A 43 -25.73 -6.51 -1.76
C GLU A 43 -24.45 -7.24 -2.18
N ARG A 44 -24.49 -8.58 -2.30
CA ARG A 44 -23.33 -9.38 -2.77
C ARG A 44 -22.89 -8.97 -4.17
N LYS A 45 -23.84 -8.70 -5.08
CA LYS A 45 -23.53 -8.19 -6.42
C LYS A 45 -22.82 -6.83 -6.36
N ILE A 46 -23.31 -5.91 -5.53
CA ILE A 46 -22.69 -4.59 -5.34
C ILE A 46 -21.27 -4.72 -4.75
N ILE A 47 -21.10 -5.55 -3.71
CA ILE A 47 -19.80 -5.81 -3.08
C ILE A 47 -18.81 -6.37 -4.12
N ARG A 48 -19.24 -7.35 -4.93
CA ARG A 48 -18.41 -7.96 -5.96
C ARG A 48 -17.99 -6.95 -7.03
N VAL A 49 -18.93 -6.15 -7.55
CA VAL A 49 -18.63 -5.12 -8.55
C VAL A 49 -17.61 -4.12 -7.98
N LYS A 50 -17.85 -3.59 -6.78
CA LYS A 50 -16.92 -2.65 -6.13
C LYS A 50 -15.53 -3.25 -5.90
N ALA A 51 -15.45 -4.51 -5.48
CA ALA A 51 -14.18 -5.20 -5.26
C ALA A 51 -13.40 -5.41 -6.56
N ILE A 52 -14.06 -5.88 -7.63
CA ILE A 52 -13.42 -6.09 -8.94
C ILE A 52 -12.99 -4.74 -9.53
N THR A 53 -13.88 -3.75 -9.56
CA THR A 53 -13.55 -2.41 -10.07
C THR A 53 -12.38 -1.81 -9.30
N GLY A 54 -12.39 -1.90 -7.97
CA GLY A 54 -11.29 -1.41 -7.13
C GLY A 54 -9.98 -2.15 -7.38
N MET A 55 -10.02 -3.48 -7.59
CA MET A 55 -8.84 -4.27 -7.89
C MET A 55 -8.22 -3.88 -9.23
N SER A 56 -9.04 -3.84 -10.30
CA SER A 56 -8.58 -3.43 -11.63
C SER A 56 -8.07 -1.99 -11.64
N ALA A 57 -8.80 -1.07 -11.01
CA ALA A 57 -8.38 0.32 -10.87
C ALA A 57 -7.08 0.44 -10.07
N GLY A 58 -6.88 -0.38 -9.03
CA GLY A 58 -5.67 -0.38 -8.22
C GLY A 58 -4.43 -0.83 -8.99
N VAL A 59 -4.54 -1.88 -9.81
CA VAL A 59 -3.44 -2.32 -10.69
C VAL A 59 -3.07 -1.20 -11.67
N ILE A 60 -4.07 -0.64 -12.35
CA ILE A 60 -3.86 0.45 -13.33
C ILE A 60 -3.26 1.68 -12.66
N ALA A 61 -3.81 2.11 -11.53
CA ALA A 61 -3.36 3.29 -10.80
C ALA A 61 -1.92 3.12 -10.26
N THR A 62 -1.57 1.93 -9.79
CA THR A 62 -0.20 1.64 -9.33
C THR A 62 0.79 1.76 -10.49
N GLY A 63 0.48 1.17 -11.64
CA GLY A 63 1.31 1.29 -12.84
C GLY A 63 1.42 2.73 -13.35
N ALA A 64 0.30 3.47 -13.39
CA ALA A 64 0.29 4.88 -13.80
C ALA A 64 1.10 5.76 -12.85
N TYR A 65 1.03 5.49 -11.55
CA TYR A 65 1.81 6.18 -10.53
C TYR A 65 3.31 5.93 -10.68
N ASP A 66 3.71 4.67 -10.87
CA ASP A 66 5.10 4.28 -11.06
C ASP A 66 5.69 4.85 -12.37
N LEU A 67 4.90 4.83 -13.45
CA LEU A 67 5.27 5.46 -14.71
C LEU A 67 5.45 6.97 -14.55
N SER A 68 4.51 7.64 -13.88
CA SER A 68 4.58 9.07 -13.62
C SER A 68 5.83 9.43 -12.81
N ARG A 69 6.15 8.64 -11.78
CA ARG A 69 7.35 8.82 -10.96
C ARG A 69 8.63 8.64 -11.79
N LEU A 70 8.68 7.62 -12.65
CA LEU A 70 9.81 7.37 -13.54
C LEU A 70 10.01 8.52 -14.54
N LEU A 71 8.92 9.00 -15.15
CA LEU A 71 8.96 10.12 -16.09
C LEU A 71 9.47 11.39 -15.42
N ILE A 72 8.99 11.72 -14.22
CA ILE A 72 9.47 12.90 -13.47
C ILE A 72 10.97 12.81 -13.21
N VAL A 73 11.45 11.69 -12.68
CA VAL A 73 12.89 11.52 -12.39
C VAL A 73 13.74 11.68 -13.65
N LYS A 74 13.31 11.07 -14.77
CA LYS A 74 14.03 11.14 -16.05
C LYS A 74 13.99 12.53 -16.70
N LEU A 75 12.81 13.16 -16.75
CA LEU A 75 12.64 14.46 -17.41
C LEU A 75 13.39 15.58 -16.68
N PHE A 76 13.45 15.52 -15.35
CA PHE A 76 14.10 16.54 -14.53
C PHE A 76 15.51 16.17 -14.06
N ASN A 77 16.09 15.07 -14.58
CA ASN A 77 17.43 14.57 -14.21
C ASN A 77 17.67 14.50 -12.68
N ILE A 78 16.65 14.06 -11.94
CA ILE A 78 16.73 14.00 -10.48
C ILE A 78 17.61 12.79 -10.10
N PRO A 79 18.67 12.95 -9.29
CA PRO A 79 19.56 11.85 -8.91
C PRO A 79 18.97 10.97 -7.79
N LEU A 80 17.74 10.50 -7.98
CA LEU A 80 17.01 9.66 -7.03
C LEU A 80 16.49 8.41 -7.74
N ASN A 81 16.64 7.25 -7.09
CA ASN A 81 15.98 6.04 -7.57
C ASN A 81 14.48 6.09 -7.22
N PRO A 82 13.56 6.18 -8.20
CA PRO A 82 12.12 6.28 -7.95
C PRO A 82 11.55 5.04 -7.26
N PHE A 83 12.25 3.90 -7.27
CA PHE A 83 11.77 2.63 -6.75
C PHE A 83 12.52 2.17 -5.49
N LYS A 84 13.30 3.06 -4.85
CA LYS A 84 14.10 2.74 -3.64
C LYS A 84 13.27 2.17 -2.47
N ALA A 85 11.97 2.46 -2.42
CA ALA A 85 11.08 1.93 -1.39
C ALA A 85 10.75 0.43 -1.56
N ILE A 86 10.80 -0.11 -2.78
CA ILE A 86 10.38 -1.50 -3.06
C ILE A 86 11.22 -2.50 -2.26
N PRO A 87 12.57 -2.47 -2.28
CA PRO A 87 13.37 -3.38 -1.47
C PRO A 87 13.13 -3.26 0.03
N VAL A 88 12.83 -2.04 0.53
CA VAL A 88 12.54 -1.82 1.96
C VAL A 88 11.33 -2.65 2.40
N PHE A 89 10.26 -2.68 1.59
CA PHE A 89 9.09 -3.50 1.89
C PHE A 89 9.42 -5.00 1.94
N GLY A 90 10.24 -5.47 1.02
CA GLY A 90 10.71 -6.86 1.03
C GLY A 90 11.48 -7.19 2.30
N GLN A 91 12.43 -6.35 2.69
CA GLN A 91 13.22 -6.54 3.92
C GLN A 91 12.35 -6.54 5.18
N LEU A 92 11.31 -5.72 5.23
CA LEU A 92 10.35 -5.71 6.35
C LEU A 92 9.49 -6.99 6.42
N ILE A 93 9.33 -7.71 5.31
CA ILE A 93 8.53 -8.94 5.23
C ILE A 93 9.38 -10.18 5.50
N ILE A 94 10.50 -10.34 4.79
CA ILE A 94 11.30 -11.58 4.84
C ILE A 94 12.63 -11.43 5.61
N GLY A 95 12.99 -10.21 6.00
CA GLY A 95 14.23 -9.89 6.70
C GLY A 95 15.33 -9.33 5.81
N ALA A 96 16.25 -8.55 6.40
CA ALA A 96 17.34 -7.88 5.68
C ALA A 96 18.45 -8.82 5.18
N ASN A 97 18.58 -10.01 5.77
CA ASN A 97 19.60 -10.99 5.41
C ASN A 97 19.15 -11.97 4.30
N SER A 98 17.96 -11.79 3.74
CA SER A 98 17.45 -12.63 2.66
C SER A 98 18.12 -12.33 1.32
N PRO A 99 18.09 -13.27 0.36
CA PRO A 99 18.58 -13.03 -1.00
C PRO A 99 17.93 -11.80 -1.64
N GLU A 100 18.73 -10.99 -2.37
CA GLU A 100 18.26 -9.74 -2.99
C GLU A 100 17.06 -9.94 -3.92
N SER A 101 17.05 -11.03 -4.69
CA SER A 101 15.93 -11.39 -5.56
C SER A 101 14.64 -11.65 -4.79
N ALA A 102 14.72 -12.33 -3.64
CA ALA A 102 13.58 -12.57 -2.77
C ALA A 102 13.05 -11.27 -2.16
N VAL A 103 13.95 -10.39 -1.70
CA VAL A 103 13.59 -9.06 -1.18
C VAL A 103 12.85 -8.26 -2.25
N LEU A 104 13.34 -8.25 -3.48
CA LEU A 104 12.69 -7.53 -4.57
C LEU A 104 11.31 -8.10 -4.90
N ILE A 105 11.16 -9.42 -4.99
CA ILE A 105 9.88 -10.08 -5.28
C ILE A 105 8.85 -9.72 -4.21
N TRP A 106 9.18 -9.89 -2.93
CA TRP A 106 8.26 -9.57 -1.84
C TRP A 106 7.93 -8.08 -1.76
N GLY A 107 8.90 -7.22 -2.07
CA GLY A 107 8.69 -5.79 -2.17
C GLY A 107 7.70 -5.40 -3.27
N ILE A 108 7.82 -6.00 -4.46
CA ILE A 108 6.91 -5.75 -5.60
C ILE A 108 5.51 -6.26 -5.27
N LEU A 109 5.41 -7.48 -4.73
CA LEU A 109 4.12 -8.07 -4.32
C LEU A 109 3.41 -7.19 -3.30
N TYR A 110 4.14 -6.71 -2.31
CA TYR A 110 3.59 -5.80 -1.30
C TYR A 110 3.15 -4.46 -1.90
N HIS A 111 3.97 -3.84 -2.75
CA HIS A 111 3.65 -2.56 -3.41
C HIS A 111 2.35 -2.67 -4.22
N LEU A 112 2.22 -3.73 -5.02
CA LEU A 112 1.03 -4.01 -5.81
C LEU A 112 -0.19 -4.28 -4.92
N LEU A 113 -0.05 -5.15 -3.90
CA LEU A 113 -1.11 -5.46 -2.95
C LEU A 113 -1.61 -4.19 -2.26
N ASN A 114 -0.69 -3.32 -1.85
CA ASN A 114 -1.02 -2.07 -1.18
C ASN A 114 -1.81 -1.12 -2.09
N GLY A 115 -1.40 -0.97 -3.35
CA GLY A 115 -2.13 -0.19 -4.35
C GLY A 115 -3.55 -0.73 -4.62
N ILE A 116 -3.69 -2.05 -4.74
CA ILE A 116 -4.98 -2.73 -4.89
C ILE A 116 -5.89 -2.47 -3.68
N LEU A 117 -5.41 -2.72 -2.46
CA LEU A 117 -6.20 -2.54 -1.25
C LEU A 117 -6.53 -1.07 -0.95
N PHE A 118 -5.76 -0.15 -1.53
CA PHE A 118 -6.04 1.28 -1.48
C PHE A 118 -7.20 1.66 -2.40
N ALA A 119 -7.18 1.17 -3.65
CA ALA A 119 -8.25 1.42 -4.63
C ALA A 119 -9.55 0.68 -4.29
N VAL A 120 -9.48 -0.55 -3.77
CA VAL A 120 -10.66 -1.26 -3.26
C VAL A 120 -11.33 -0.46 -2.14
N ALA A 121 -10.56 0.02 -1.15
CA ALA A 121 -11.11 0.85 -0.08
C ALA A 121 -11.78 2.12 -0.63
N TYR A 122 -11.17 2.77 -1.62
CA TYR A 122 -11.76 3.92 -2.30
C TYR A 122 -13.11 3.57 -2.96
N CYS A 123 -13.21 2.47 -3.71
CA CYS A 123 -14.47 2.06 -4.35
C CYS A 123 -15.59 1.78 -3.34
N PHE A 124 -15.26 1.25 -2.15
CA PHE A 124 -16.25 1.04 -1.10
C PHE A 124 -16.74 2.35 -0.47
N LEU A 125 -15.84 3.26 -0.14
CA LEU A 125 -16.15 4.50 0.59
C LEU A 125 -16.64 5.64 -0.32
N PHE A 126 -16.08 5.74 -1.53
CA PHE A 126 -16.24 6.89 -2.43
C PHE A 126 -16.54 6.51 -3.88
N GLY A 127 -16.85 5.24 -4.19
CA GLY A 127 -17.00 4.76 -5.58
C GLY A 127 -18.02 5.50 -6.46
N ASN A 128 -18.94 6.29 -5.88
CA ASN A 128 -19.89 7.13 -6.62
C ASN A 128 -19.42 8.58 -6.82
N ARG A 129 -18.19 8.90 -6.40
CA ARG A 129 -17.61 10.26 -6.46
C ARG A 129 -16.63 10.38 -7.62
N ASN A 130 -16.47 11.61 -8.13
CA ASN A 130 -15.57 11.90 -9.24
C ASN A 130 -14.08 11.69 -8.88
N TRP A 131 -13.22 11.67 -9.89
CA TRP A 131 -11.77 11.41 -9.77
C TRP A 131 -11.03 12.32 -8.79
N LYS A 132 -11.52 13.55 -8.54
CA LYS A 132 -10.91 14.48 -7.57
C LYS A 132 -10.90 13.90 -6.16
N TRP A 133 -11.92 13.13 -5.79
CA TRP A 133 -11.97 12.43 -4.51
C TRP A 133 -10.91 11.32 -4.42
N GLY A 134 -10.54 10.71 -5.55
CA GLY A 134 -9.42 9.77 -5.61
C GLY A 134 -8.09 10.43 -5.28
N ILE A 135 -7.88 11.66 -5.76
CA ILE A 135 -6.69 12.46 -5.42
C ILE A 135 -6.71 12.86 -3.94
N ALA A 136 -7.83 13.40 -3.45
CA ALA A 136 -7.97 13.76 -2.04
C ALA A 136 -7.73 12.55 -1.11
N TRP A 137 -8.26 11.39 -1.48
CA TRP A 137 -8.03 10.12 -0.79
C TRP A 137 -6.55 9.72 -0.79
N ALA A 138 -5.86 9.84 -1.94
CA ALA A 138 -4.42 9.57 -2.04
C ALA A 138 -3.59 10.50 -1.14
N ILE A 139 -3.97 11.78 -1.04
CA ILE A 139 -3.30 12.78 -0.21
C ILE A 139 -3.58 12.54 1.29
N ALA A 140 -4.83 12.24 1.66
CA ALA A 140 -5.22 12.01 3.05
C ALA A 140 -4.76 10.65 3.60
N SER A 141 -4.35 9.74 2.72
CA SER A 141 -3.85 8.42 3.10
C SER A 141 -2.59 8.53 3.98
N PRO A 142 -2.43 7.66 5.00
CA PRO A 142 -1.22 7.58 5.82
C PRO A 142 0.09 7.38 5.02
N ASN A 143 -0.01 7.03 3.73
CA ASN A 143 1.12 6.82 2.81
C ASN A 143 1.67 8.11 2.17
N SER A 144 0.95 9.24 2.27
CA SER A 144 1.42 10.52 1.72
C SER A 144 2.54 11.12 2.58
N ASP A 145 3.48 11.85 1.96
CA ASP A 145 4.58 12.50 2.69
C ASP A 145 4.10 13.57 3.68
N ILE A 146 2.82 13.99 3.58
CA ILE A 146 2.16 14.86 4.56
C ILE A 146 1.89 14.11 5.88
N GLY A 147 1.61 12.81 5.85
CA GLY A 147 1.51 11.97 7.06
C GLY A 147 2.87 11.63 7.67
N LYS A 148 3.93 11.56 6.85
CA LYS A 148 5.30 11.25 7.31
C LYS A 148 6.00 12.41 8.01
N ARG A 149 5.45 13.62 7.95
CA ARG A 149 5.99 14.82 8.62
C ARG A 149 5.94 14.75 10.16
N PHE A 150 5.40 13.65 10.72
CA PHE A 150 5.31 13.39 12.17
C PHE A 150 6.14 12.19 12.67
N SER A 151 6.98 11.55 11.84
CA SER A 151 7.83 10.43 12.28
C SER A 151 9.32 10.80 12.29
N PRO A 152 9.97 10.91 13.46
CA PRO A 152 11.42 11.15 13.59
C PRO A 152 12.29 10.04 12.98
N PHE A 153 11.72 8.88 12.66
CA PHE A 153 12.47 7.67 12.28
C PHE A 153 13.09 7.71 10.88
N LEU A 154 12.51 8.47 9.93
CA LEU A 154 13.06 8.56 8.57
C LEU A 154 14.34 9.40 8.49
N VAL A 155 14.67 10.16 9.54
CA VAL A 155 15.96 10.85 9.65
C VAL A 155 17.08 9.86 9.95
N ARG A 156 16.82 8.80 10.72
CA ARG A 156 17.84 7.81 11.14
C ARG A 156 18.37 6.95 9.98
N TYR A 157 17.52 6.54 9.05
CA TYR A 157 17.96 5.75 7.88
C TYR A 157 18.67 6.57 6.80
N LYS A 158 18.63 7.91 6.89
CA LYS A 158 19.30 8.80 5.92
C LYS A 158 20.76 9.09 6.28
N LEU A 159 21.21 8.73 7.48
CA LEU A 159 22.54 9.09 8.00
C LEU A 159 23.54 7.92 8.09
N GLY A 160 23.18 6.71 7.67
CA GLY A 160 24.16 5.63 7.50
C GLY A 160 25.00 5.30 8.74
N GLU A 161 24.51 5.57 9.96
CA GLU A 161 25.25 5.22 11.16
C GLU A 161 25.15 3.71 11.42
N PRO A 162 26.29 3.01 11.55
CA PRO A 162 26.31 1.63 11.98
C PRO A 162 25.92 1.53 13.45
N ARG A 163 25.42 0.35 13.83
CA ARG A 163 24.86 0.02 15.15
C ARG A 163 25.83 0.27 16.31
#